data_AF-A0A0C2DWV9-F1
#
_entry.id   AF-A0A0C2DWV9-F1
#
_cell.length_a   1.000
_cell.length_b   1.000
_cell.length_c   1.000
_cell.angle_alpha   90.00
_cell.angle_beta   90.00
_cell.angle_gamma   90.00
#
_symmetry.space_group_name_H-M   'P 1'
#
loop_
_entity.id
_entity.type
_entity.pdbx_description
1 polymer ?
#
loop_
_entity_poly.entity_id
_entity_poly.type
_entity_poly.pdbx_seq_one_letter_code
_entity_poly.pdbx_strand_id
1 'polypeptide(L)'
;MNTFWKRDNVAGQLTRNVSRPLLYRCFVYVQVWCESIAKAAKFQQVLTDTHSPPPYRVNQALANQPEFAAAFHCDVGTPMNPIERCTVW
;
A
#
# COMPACT_ATOMS: atom_id res chain seq x y z
N MET A 1 13.72 -2.08 4.37
CA MET A 1 12.24 -2.19 4.45
C MET A 1 11.70 -1.69 3.12
N ASN A 2 11.61 -2.62 2.17
CA ASN A 2 11.09 -2.42 0.81
C ASN A 2 9.58 -2.57 0.89
N THR A 3 8.88 -1.45 1.00
CA THR A 3 7.42 -1.42 1.00
C THR A 3 7.00 -0.63 -0.22
N PHE A 4 5.88 -1.04 -0.82
CA PHE A 4 5.27 -0.48 -2.03
C PHE A 4 5.21 1.07 -2.08
N TRP A 5 5.26 1.72 -0.92
CA TRP A 5 5.19 3.17 -0.75
C TRP A 5 6.56 3.89 -0.68
N LYS A 6 7.66 3.21 -0.35
CA LYS A 6 9.00 3.74 -0.66
C LYS A 6 9.20 3.56 -2.16
N ARG A 7 9.89 4.50 -2.81
CA ARG A 7 10.32 4.40 -4.23
C ARG A 7 11.16 3.14 -4.44
N ASP A 8 10.50 2.00 -4.52
CA ASP A 8 10.97 0.85 -5.24
C ASP A 8 10.41 1.04 -6.65
N ASN A 9 11.25 0.86 -7.66
CA ASN A 9 10.98 1.07 -9.09
C ASN A 9 9.88 0.14 -9.67
N VAL A 10 8.94 -0.32 -8.85
CA VAL A 10 7.86 -1.24 -9.20
C VAL A 10 6.83 -0.57 -10.09
N ALA A 11 6.72 0.77 -10.10
CA ALA A 11 5.87 1.51 -11.05
C ALA A 11 6.10 1.09 -12.52
N GLY A 12 7.32 0.65 -12.87
CA GLY A 12 7.66 0.15 -14.21
C GLY A 12 7.27 -1.31 -14.51
N GLN A 13 6.91 -2.10 -13.49
CA GLN A 13 6.51 -3.52 -13.63
C GLN A 13 5.00 -3.75 -13.47
N LEU A 14 4.25 -2.79 -12.90
CA LEU A 14 2.83 -2.93 -12.54
C LEU A 14 1.84 -2.89 -13.72
N THR A 15 2.27 -2.52 -14.93
CA THR A 15 1.35 -2.18 -16.03
C THR A 15 1.08 -3.30 -17.05
N ARG A 16 1.78 -4.43 -17.00
CA ARG A 16 1.72 -5.40 -18.12
C ARG A 16 0.61 -6.46 -18.02
N ASN A 17 0.19 -6.89 -16.83
CA ASN A 17 -0.67 -8.09 -16.69
C ASN A 17 -1.87 -7.97 -15.72
N VAL A 18 -2.25 -6.77 -15.28
CA VAL A 18 -3.36 -6.60 -14.33
C VAL A 18 -4.60 -6.03 -15.03
N SER A 19 -5.79 -6.49 -14.64
CA SER A 19 -7.05 -6.00 -15.21
C SER A 19 -7.21 -4.48 -15.02
N ARG A 20 -7.50 -3.77 -16.12
CA ARG A 20 -7.65 -2.30 -16.17
C ARG A 20 -8.53 -1.70 -15.05
N PRO A 21 -9.70 -2.27 -14.70
CA PRO A 21 -10.52 -1.70 -13.62
C PRO A 21 -9.87 -1.84 -12.23
N LEU A 22 -9.17 -2.96 -11.97
CA LEU A 22 -8.49 -3.18 -10.69
C LEU A 22 -7.26 -2.27 -10.57
N LEU A 23 -6.48 -2.12 -11.64
CA LEU A 23 -5.37 -1.19 -11.72
C LEU A 23 -5.78 0.25 -11.42
N TYR A 24 -6.87 0.71 -12.04
CA TYR A 24 -7.35 2.07 -11.84
C TYR A 24 -7.71 2.33 -10.37
N ARG A 25 -8.41 1.39 -9.72
CA ARG A 25 -8.80 1.53 -8.31
C ARG A 25 -7.58 1.61 -7.38
N CYS A 26 -6.62 0.70 -7.53
CA CYS A 26 -5.41 0.71 -6.71
C CYS A 26 -4.58 1.97 -6.96
N PHE A 27 -4.44 2.39 -8.22
CA PHE A 27 -3.62 3.54 -8.58
C PHE A 27 -4.20 4.86 -8.04
N VAL A 28 -5.51 5.09 -8.24
CA VAL A 28 -6.19 6.28 -7.68
C VAL A 28 -6.09 6.28 -6.16
N TYR A 29 -6.30 5.14 -5.50
CA TYR A 29 -6.20 5.04 -4.05
C TYR A 29 -4.81 5.41 -3.53
N VAL A 30 -3.75 4.90 -4.17
CA VAL A 30 -2.37 5.19 -3.78
C VAL A 30 -2.02 6.66 -4.03
N GLN A 31 -2.48 7.24 -5.13
CA GLN A 31 -2.22 8.64 -5.47
C GLN A 31 -2.82 9.62 -4.49
N VAL A 32 -4.04 9.36 -3.99
CA VAL A 32 -4.71 10.23 -3.00
C VAL A 32 -3.88 10.40 -1.73
N TRP A 33 -3.14 9.37 -1.33
CA TRP A 33 -2.35 9.37 -0.11
C TRP A 33 -0.87 9.65 -0.35
N CYS A 34 -0.45 9.98 -1.57
CA CYS A 34 0.96 10.20 -1.90
C CYS A 34 1.44 11.55 -1.32
N GLU A 35 2.09 11.51 -0.16
CA GLU A 35 2.56 12.71 0.55
C GLU A 35 3.99 12.54 1.07
N SER A 36 4.78 13.62 1.11
CA SER A 36 6.10 13.60 1.72
C SER A 36 6.29 14.74 2.70
N ILE A 37 6.03 14.47 3.98
CA ILE A 37 6.26 15.41 5.09
C ILE A 37 7.60 15.20 5.81
N ALA A 38 8.10 16.25 6.45
CA ALA A 38 9.35 16.24 7.22
C ALA A 38 9.28 15.29 8.43
N LYS A 39 10.44 14.78 8.86
CA LYS A 39 10.52 13.79 9.95
C LYS A 39 9.92 14.30 11.27
N ALA A 40 10.17 15.55 11.63
CA ALA A 40 9.59 16.18 12.82
C ALA A 40 8.07 16.27 12.74
N ALA A 41 7.53 16.68 11.59
CA ALA A 41 6.08 16.73 11.35
C ALA A 41 5.45 15.32 11.39
N LYS A 42 6.13 14.29 10.85
CA LYS A 42 5.68 12.88 10.96
C LYS A 42 5.57 12.42 12.41
N PHE A 43 6.56 12.76 13.24
CA PHE A 43 6.49 12.40 14.66
C PHE A 43 5.35 13.11 15.37
N GLN A 44 5.16 14.40 15.11
CA GLN A 44 4.03 15.14 15.68
C GLN A 44 2.70 14.53 15.24
N GLN A 45 2.54 14.21 13.95
CA GLN A 45 1.34 13.56 13.43
C GLN A 45 1.05 12.24 14.14
N VAL A 46 2.05 11.39 14.36
CA VAL A 46 1.85 10.11 15.09
C VAL A 46 1.37 10.32 16.53
N LEU A 47 1.71 11.45 17.14
CA LEU A 47 1.33 11.77 18.53
C LEU A 47 -0.01 12.48 18.63
N THR A 48 -0.40 13.26 17.62
CA THR A 48 -1.59 14.13 17.66
C THR A 48 -2.75 13.63 16.81
N ASP A 49 -2.47 12.92 15.71
CA ASP A 49 -3.47 12.39 14.79
C ASP A 49 -3.87 10.98 15.22
N THR A 50 -5.17 10.73 15.35
CA THR A 50 -5.70 9.40 15.64
C THR A 50 -5.65 8.48 14.43
N HIS A 51 -5.45 9.03 13.22
CA HIS A 51 -5.32 8.26 12.01
C HIS A 51 -3.89 7.73 11.83
N SER A 52 -3.79 6.54 11.25
CA SER A 52 -2.49 5.98 10.86
C SER A 52 -1.81 6.86 9.80
N PRO A 53 -0.47 6.98 9.81
CA PRO A 53 0.23 7.75 8.80
C PRO A 53 -0.06 7.24 7.37
N PRO A 54 -0.09 8.12 6.36
CA PRO A 54 -0.40 7.78 4.96
C PRO A 54 0.25 6.50 4.40
N PRO A 55 1.56 6.22 4.59
CA PRO A 55 2.17 5.01 4.05
C PRO A 55 1.60 3.71 4.62
N TYR A 56 1.22 3.71 5.90
CA TYR A 56 0.65 2.53 6.54
C TYR A 56 -0.80 2.31 6.13
N ARG A 57 -1.56 3.39 5.91
CA ARG A 57 -2.94 3.32 5.41
C ARG A 57 -3.01 2.61 4.07
N VAL A 58 -2.09 2.94 3.16
CA VAL A 58 -2.04 2.33 1.83
C VAL A 58 -1.55 0.88 1.90
N ASN A 59 -0.37 0.67 2.49
CA ASN A 59 0.25 -0.65 2.46
C ASN A 59 -0.56 -1.70 3.22
N GLN A 60 -1.10 -1.37 4.41
CA GLN A 60 -1.84 -2.36 5.19
C GLN A 60 -3.23 -2.63 4.63
N ALA A 61 -3.91 -1.62 4.09
CA ALA A 61 -5.20 -1.85 3.44
C ALA A 61 -5.04 -2.77 2.21
N LEU A 62 -3.99 -2.58 1.40
CA LEU A 62 -3.73 -3.40 0.22
C LEU A 62 -3.22 -4.80 0.57
N ALA A 63 -2.37 -4.94 1.58
CA ALA A 63 -1.85 -6.24 2.01
C ALA A 63 -2.94 -7.18 2.56
N ASN A 64 -4.01 -6.62 3.16
CA ASN A 64 -5.15 -7.39 3.65
C ASN A 64 -6.10 -7.85 2.53
N GLN A 65 -5.96 -7.35 1.30
CA GLN A 65 -6.81 -7.72 0.18
C GLN A 65 -6.22 -8.91 -0.61
N PRO A 66 -6.86 -10.11 -0.59
CA PRO A 66 -6.38 -11.26 -1.36
C PRO A 66 -6.31 -10.97 -2.87
N GLU A 67 -7.24 -10.18 -3.39
CA GLU A 67 -7.34 -9.83 -4.80
C GLU A 67 -6.13 -9.00 -5.25
N PHE A 68 -5.60 -8.16 -4.37
CA PHE A 68 -4.39 -7.39 -4.62
C PHE A 68 -3.19 -8.33 -4.78
N ALA A 69 -2.99 -9.25 -3.83
CA ALA A 69 -1.89 -10.21 -3.90
C ALA A 69 -1.97 -11.10 -5.15
N ALA A 70 -3.18 -11.54 -5.53
CA ALA A 70 -3.41 -12.33 -6.73
C ALA A 70 -3.12 -11.53 -8.01
N ALA A 71 -3.57 -10.29 -8.08
CA ALA A 71 -3.40 -9.41 -9.23
C ALA A 71 -1.94 -9.01 -9.47
N PHE A 72 -1.19 -8.76 -8.40
CA PHE A 72 0.22 -8.37 -8.48
C PHE A 72 1.18 -9.56 -8.34
N HIS A 73 0.66 -10.79 -8.34
CA HIS A 73 1.41 -12.03 -8.19
C HIS A 73 2.44 -11.96 -7.05
N CYS A 74 2.03 -11.42 -5.90
CA CYS A 74 2.90 -11.31 -4.74
C CYS A 74 3.05 -12.68 -4.07
N ASP A 75 4.29 -13.11 -3.82
CA ASP A 75 4.57 -14.37 -3.15
C ASP A 75 4.05 -14.37 -1.70
N VAL A 76 3.64 -15.55 -1.21
CA VAL A 76 3.13 -15.72 0.15
C VAL A 76 4.24 -15.43 1.16
N GLY A 77 3.93 -14.64 2.18
CA GLY A 77 4.90 -14.21 3.21
C GLY A 77 5.64 -12.91 2.86
N THR A 78 5.39 -12.32 1.69
CA THR A 78 5.89 -10.97 1.39
C THR A 78 5.10 -9.90 2.16
N PRO A 79 5.66 -8.68 2.36
CA PRO A 79 4.95 -7.61 3.08
C PRO A 79 3.59 -7.23 2.49
N MET A 80 3.38 -7.48 1.20
CA MET A 80 2.12 -7.21 0.49
C MET A 80 1.23 -8.44 0.33
N ASN A 81 1.66 -9.60 0.83
CA ASN A 81 0.89 -10.83 0.89
C ASN A 81 1.22 -11.62 2.18
N PRO A 82 0.84 -11.09 3.36
CA PRO A 82 1.03 -11.78 4.63
C PRO A 82 0.14 -13.04 4.72
N ILE A 83 0.61 -14.01 5.50
CA ILE A 83 -0.12 -15.26 5.77
C ILE A 83 -1.38 -14.99 6.60
N GLU A 84 -1.24 -14.14 7.63
CA GLU A 84 -2.34 -13.69 8.46
C GLU A 84 -2.90 -12.38 7.91
N ARG A 85 -4.22 -12.34 7.70
CA ARG A 85 -4.94 -11.16 7.20
C ARG A 85 -6.08 -10.81 8.13
N CYS A 86 -6.32 -9.51 8.29
CA CYS A 86 -7.42 -9.00 9.07
C CYS A 86 -8.64 -8.74 8.17
N THR A 87 -9.78 -9.34 8.50
CA THR A 87 -11.07 -9.08 7.86
C THR A 87 -12.03 -8.51 8.89
N VAL A 88 -12.64 -7.36 8.60
CA VAL A 88 -13.56 -6.67 9.52
C VAL A 88 -15.02 -6.82 9.10
N TRP A 89 -15.27 -6.91 7.79
CA TRP A 89 -16.60 -6.91 7.16
C TRP A 89 -16.81 -8.15 6.32
#